data_AF-A0A820CHQ6-F1
#
_entry.id   AF-A0A820CHQ6-F1
#
_cell.length_a   1.000
_cell.length_b   1.000
_cell.length_c   1.000
_cell.angle_alpha   90.00
_cell.angle_beta   90.00
_cell.angle_gamma   90.00
#
_symmetry.space_group_name_H-M   'P 1'
#
loop_
_entity.id
_entity.type
_entity.pdbx_description
1 polymer ?
#
loop_
_entity_poly.entity_id
_entity_poly.type
_entity_poly.pdbx_seq_one_letter_code
_entity_poly.pdbx_strand_id
1 'polypeptide(L)'
;MNIASGIPKLVPLGMIQQEGSPYVQNDTMFIKIMINFIDLPKKLLSYAISLNPGLPINIQQHLVKQEEERQIQQTPPVSDVLPQDGV
;
A
#
# COMPACT_ATOMS: atom_id res chain seq x y z
N MET A 1 -18.48 -7.09 11.68
CA MET A 1 -17.46 -8.01 12.27
C MET A 1 -16.15 -7.70 11.58
N ASN A 2 -15.16 -7.21 12.32
CA ASN A 2 -13.88 -6.76 11.76
C ASN A 2 -12.99 -7.99 11.53
N ILE A 3 -13.15 -8.64 10.38
CA ILE A 3 -12.34 -9.81 10.03
C ILE A 3 -11.00 -9.24 9.55
N ALA A 4 -10.03 -9.14 10.45
CA ALA A 4 -8.65 -8.98 10.04
C ALA A 4 -8.36 -10.07 8.99
N SER A 5 -8.03 -9.66 7.76
CA SER A 5 -7.67 -10.57 6.67
C SER A 5 -6.25 -11.09 6.88
N GLY A 6 -6.05 -11.80 7.98
CA GLY A 6 -4.79 -12.45 8.33
C GLY A 6 -4.70 -13.85 7.75
N ILE A 7 -3.51 -14.45 7.87
CA ILE A 7 -3.30 -15.86 7.59
C ILE A 7 -3.52 -16.62 8.90
N PRO A 8 -4.64 -17.35 9.05
CA PRO A 8 -4.84 -18.19 10.23
C PRO A 8 -3.74 -19.25 10.26
N LYS A 9 -3.14 -19.47 11.44
CA LYS A 9 -2.04 -20.42 11.65
C LYS A 9 -0.79 -20.12 10.80
N LEU A 10 -0.39 -18.84 10.75
CA LEU A 10 0.77 -18.34 9.99
C LEU A 10 2.05 -19.18 10.18
N VAL A 11 2.40 -19.55 11.42
CA VAL A 11 3.57 -20.37 11.74
C VAL A 11 3.23 -21.36 12.86
N PRO A 12 3.70 -22.61 12.81
CA PRO A 12 3.57 -23.56 13.92
C PRO A 12 4.30 -23.07 15.17
N LEU A 13 3.62 -23.13 16.33
CA LEU A 13 4.21 -22.69 17.61
C LEU A 13 5.53 -23.39 17.94
N GLY A 14 5.66 -24.67 17.62
CA GLY A 14 6.89 -25.44 17.85
C GLY A 14 8.12 -24.87 17.13
N MET A 15 7.95 -24.19 15.99
CA MET A 15 9.09 -23.55 15.30
C MET A 15 9.54 -22.25 15.99
N ILE A 16 8.63 -21.58 16.69
CA ILE A 16 8.91 -20.32 17.40
C ILE A 16 9.48 -20.61 18.79
N GLN A 17 8.92 -21.60 19.49
CA GLN A 17 9.25 -21.89 20.90
C GLN A 17 10.42 -22.86 21.09
N GLN A 18 10.96 -23.44 20.01
CA GLN A 18 12.12 -24.31 20.11
C GLN A 18 13.31 -23.57 20.71
N GLU A 19 14.04 -24.22 21.62
CA GLU A 19 15.28 -23.70 22.18
C GLU A 19 16.28 -23.43 21.04
N GLY A 20 16.83 -22.21 21.00
CA GLY A 20 17.69 -21.75 19.90
C GLY A 20 16.94 -21.37 18.61
N SER A 21 15.62 -21.14 18.66
CA SER A 21 14.88 -20.63 17.50
C SER A 21 15.48 -19.32 16.97
N PRO A 22 15.75 -19.20 15.65
CA PRO A 22 16.24 -17.96 15.06
C PRO A 22 15.17 -16.86 15.01
N TYR A 23 13.91 -17.18 15.30
CA TYR A 23 12.78 -16.26 15.21
C TYR A 23 12.53 -15.46 16.49
N VAL A 24 13.05 -15.93 17.63
CA VAL A 24 12.93 -15.26 18.93
C VAL A 24 14.32 -15.04 19.50
N GLN A 25 14.69 -13.79 19.72
CA GLN A 25 15.95 -13.41 20.33
C GLN A 25 15.68 -12.45 21.47
N ASN A 26 16.23 -12.72 22.67
CA ASN A 26 16.00 -11.91 23.87
C ASN A 26 14.50 -11.68 24.16
N ASP A 27 13.69 -12.75 24.10
CA ASP A 27 12.23 -12.70 24.30
C ASP A 27 11.49 -11.75 23.34
N THR A 28 12.07 -11.48 22.17
CA THR A 28 11.54 -10.54 21.17
C THR A 28 11.46 -11.19 19.78
N MET A 29 10.41 -10.85 19.03
CA MET A 29 10.21 -11.25 17.63
C MET A 29 9.94 -10.02 16.77
N PHE A 30 10.46 -10.02 15.53
CA PHE A 30 10.19 -9.00 14.54
C PHE A 30 9.24 -9.52 13.46
N ILE A 31 8.18 -8.75 13.17
CA ILE A 31 7.23 -9.06 12.11
C ILE A 31 7.34 -7.97 11.05
N LYS A 32 7.57 -8.36 9.78
CA LYS A 32 7.63 -7.44 8.65
C LYS A 32 6.43 -7.66 7.73
N ILE A 33 5.63 -6.61 7.52
CA ILE A 33 4.52 -6.60 6.59
C ILE A 33 4.96 -5.82 5.34
N MET A 34 4.87 -6.44 4.17
CA MET A 34 5.18 -5.80 2.90
C MET A 34 3.90 -5.62 2.10
N ILE A 35 3.61 -4.37 1.74
CA ILE A 35 2.48 -4.03 0.89
C ILE A 35 3.03 -3.76 -0.51
N ASN A 36 2.51 -4.47 -1.51
CA ASN A 36 2.89 -4.25 -2.88
C ASN A 36 2.05 -3.10 -3.46
N PHE A 37 2.73 -2.03 -3.87
CA PHE A 37 2.13 -0.87 -4.53
C PHE A 37 2.50 -0.75 -6.01
N ILE A 38 3.04 -1.81 -6.64
CA ILE A 38 3.56 -1.74 -8.01
C ILE A 38 2.51 -1.32 -9.04
N ASP A 39 1.26 -1.75 -8.82
CA ASP A 39 0.13 -1.44 -9.70
C ASP A 39 -0.53 -0.09 -9.37
N LEU A 40 -0.09 0.58 -8.30
CA LEU A 40 -0.62 1.87 -7.90
C LEU A 40 0.24 3.00 -8.51
N PRO A 41 -0.37 3.95 -9.25
CA PRO A 41 0.31 5.16 -9.67
C PRO A 41 0.99 5.86 -8.50
N LYS A 42 2.29 6.20 -8.64
CA LYS A 42 3.09 6.83 -7.57
C LYS A 42 2.44 8.07 -6.96
N LYS A 43 1.67 8.83 -7.76
CA LYS A 43 0.95 10.03 -7.34
C LYS A 43 -0.18 9.74 -6.34
N LEU A 44 -0.71 8.51 -6.33
CA LEU A 44 -1.77 8.05 -5.44
C LEU A 44 -1.24 7.39 -4.17
N LEU A 45 0.07 7.14 -4.09
CA LEU A 45 0.67 6.40 -2.98
C LEU A 45 0.43 7.08 -1.64
N SER A 46 0.64 8.39 -1.55
CA SER A 46 0.40 9.16 -0.32
C SER A 46 -1.06 9.10 0.11
N TYR A 47 -1.99 9.11 -0.84
CA TYR A 47 -3.42 8.99 -0.55
C TYR A 47 -3.75 7.57 -0.05
N ALA A 48 -3.31 6.54 -0.77
CA ALA A 48 -3.58 5.15 -0.41
C ALA A 48 -3.02 4.78 0.98
N ILE A 49 -1.85 5.29 1.36
CA ILE A 49 -1.26 5.06 2.69
C ILE A 49 -2.03 5.81 3.79
N SER A 50 -2.68 6.93 3.46
CA SER A 50 -3.49 7.71 4.41
C SER A 50 -4.89 7.13 4.66
N LEU A 51 -5.32 6.16 3.84
CA LEU A 51 -6.62 5.53 3.99
C LEU A 51 -6.67 4.69 5.26
N ASN A 52 -7.83 4.70 5.94
CA ASN A 52 -8.04 3.89 7.11
C ASN A 52 -7.99 2.39 6.72
N PRO A 53 -7.00 1.62 7.21
CA PRO A 53 -6.84 0.22 6.84
C PRO A 53 -7.98 -0.68 7.36
N GLY A 54 -8.77 -0.20 8.32
CA GLY A 54 -9.96 -0.88 8.84
C GLY A 54 -11.20 -0.79 7.95
N LEU A 55 -11.14 -0.05 6.84
CA LEU A 55 -12.23 -0.01 5.87
C LEU A 55 -12.28 -1.32 5.06
N PRO A 56 -13.46 -1.79 4.65
CA PRO A 56 -13.57 -2.88 3.67
C PRO A 56 -12.76 -2.61 2.40
N ILE A 57 -12.12 -3.65 1.85
CA ILE A 57 -11.21 -3.53 0.70
C ILE A 57 -11.87 -2.89 -0.52
N ASN A 58 -13.15 -3.18 -0.78
CA ASN A 58 -13.92 -2.59 -1.86
C ASN A 58 -14.13 -1.08 -1.68
N ILE A 59 -14.26 -0.61 -0.42
CA ILE A 59 -14.38 0.81 -0.11
C ILE A 59 -13.01 1.49 -0.31
N GLN A 60 -11.92 0.88 0.17
CA GLN A 60 -10.57 1.41 -0.06
C GLN A 60 -10.25 1.53 -1.56
N GLN A 61 -10.54 0.50 -2.33
CA GLN A 61 -10.36 0.50 -3.80
C GLN A 61 -11.20 1.58 -4.49
N HIS A 62 -12.45 1.75 -4.05
CA HIS A 62 -13.33 2.79 -4.60
C HIS A 62 -12.77 4.20 -4.35
N LEU A 63 -12.29 4.47 -3.13
CA LEU A 63 -11.69 5.76 -2.77
C LEU A 63 -10.40 6.04 -3.54
N VAL A 64 -9.54 5.03 -3.70
CA VAL A 64 -8.32 5.15 -4.53
C VAL A 64 -8.67 5.51 -5.98
N LYS A 65 -9.69 4.85 -6.55
CA LYS A 65 -10.14 5.12 -7.92
C LYS A 65 -10.73 6.52 -8.08
N GLN A 66 -11.52 6.99 -7.11
CA GLN A 66 -12.04 8.36 -7.12
C GLN A 66 -10.92 9.41 -7.09
N GLU A 67 -9.88 9.16 -6.28
CA GLU A 67 -8.72 10.05 -6.22
C GLU A 67 -7.92 10.04 -7.53
N GLU A 68 -7.80 8.88 -8.18
CA GLU A 68 -7.19 8.76 -9.51
C GLU A 68 -7.93 9.63 -10.55
N GLU A 69 -9.26 9.52 -10.60
CA GLU A 69 -10.10 10.30 -11.51
C GLU A 69 -10.01 11.81 -11.22
N ARG A 70 -9.96 12.20 -9.95
CA ARG A 70 -9.79 13.60 -9.53
C ARG A 70 -8.46 14.18 -10.01
N GLN A 71 -7.37 13.42 -9.93
CA GLN A 71 -6.04 13.89 -10.37
C GLN A 71 -5.94 14.03 -11.89
N ILE A 72 -6.63 13.17 -12.65
CA ILE A 72 -6.70 13.28 -14.11
C ILE A 72 -7.40 14.58 -14.52
N GLN A 73 -8.51 14.94 -13.85
CA GLN A 73 -9.26 16.17 -14.14
C GLN A 73 -8.54 17.46 -13.75
N GLN A 74 -7.62 17.39 -12.78
CA GLN A 74 -6.86 18.55 -12.30
C GLN A 74 -5.53 18.78 -13.05
N THR A 75 -5.14 17.87 -13.96
CA THR A 75 -3.95 18.08 -14.79
C THR A 75 -4.36 18.91 -16.01
N PRO A 76 -3.94 20.19 -16.13
CA PRO A 76 -4.23 20.98 -17.33
C PRO A 76 -3.61 20.29 -18.56
N PRO A 77 -4.24 20.39 -19.75
CA PRO A 77 -3.62 19.91 -20.98
C PRO A 77 -2.29 20.65 -21.15
N VAL A 78 -1.21 19.90 -21.35
CA VAL A 78 0.08 20.47 -21.73
C VAL A 78 -0.15 21.12 -23.08
N SER A 79 -0.30 22.44 -23.10
CA SER A 79 -0.32 23.21 -24.33
C SER A 79 1.00 22.97 -25.04
N ASP A 80 0.94 22.46 -26.27
CA ASP A 80 2.09 22.32 -27.17
C ASP A 80 2.76 23.69 -27.35
N VAL A 81 3.84 23.94 -26.60
CA VAL A 81 4.71 25.08 -26.86
C VAL A 81 5.61 24.68 -28.03
N LEU A 82 5.15 24.95 -29.25
CA LEU A 82 6.01 24.96 -30.43
C LEU A 82 7.18 25.94 -30.17
N PRO A 83 8.44 25.52 -30.38
CA PRO A 83 9.54 26.47 -30.37
C PRO A 83 9.34 27.40 -31.58
N GLN A 84 9.10 28.69 -31.31
CA GLN A 84 9.27 29.68 -32.35
C GLN A 84 10.76 29.87 -32.56
N ASP A 85 11.28 29.26 -33.63
CA ASP A 85 12.59 29.61 -34.18
C ASP A 85 12.59 31.10 -34.54
N GLY A 86 13.35 31.87 -33.77
CA GLY A 86 13.63 33.28 -34.02
C GLY A 86 14.92 33.43 -34.81
N VAL A 87 14.76 34.01 -36.01
CA VAL A 87 15.78 34.47 -36.97
C VAL A 87 16.80 35.42 -36.35
#